data_AF-W4BGY4-F1
#
_entry.id   AF-W4BGY4-F1
#
_cell.length_a   1.000
_cell.length_b   1.000
_cell.length_c   1.000
_cell.angle_alpha   90.00
_cell.angle_beta   90.00
_cell.angle_gamma   90.00
#
_symmetry.space_group_name_H-M   'P 1'
#
loop_
_entity.id
_entity.type
_entity.pdbx_description
1 polymer ?
#
loop_
_entity_poly.entity_id
_entity_poly.type
_entity_poly.pdbx_seq_one_letter_code
_entity_poly.pdbx_strand_id
1 'polypeptide(L)'
;MKFYSRNWYYIGGILFVIMSFVMGFFGDGVSQIEKILIFSFMSLLVHQFEEYGLPGGFPAFFNVIMNGEKEAPDRYPQNSQLAMVVNVVLAYPFYMAAIIAMIAAAVIIVALPIKLFSSRQAKYPFSQEEMERFGMSEKAKRLSEPMRVQKK
;
A
#
# COMPACT_ATOMS: atom_id res chain seq x y z
N MET A 1 2.01 13.38 24.75
CA MET A 1 0.71 13.58 24.08
C MET A 1 0.60 14.91 23.34
N LYS A 2 0.80 16.08 23.98
CA LYS A 2 0.66 17.40 23.31
C LYS A 2 1.56 17.58 22.07
N PHE A 3 2.82 17.14 22.16
CA PHE A 3 3.75 17.19 21.02
C PHE A 3 3.21 16.42 19.81
N TYR A 4 2.87 15.15 20.00
CA TYR A 4 2.38 14.30 18.91
C TYR A 4 1.07 14.83 18.33
N SER A 5 0.11 15.22 19.18
CA SER A 5 -1.16 15.79 18.74
C SER A 5 -1.01 17.04 17.87
N ARG A 6 0.08 17.79 18.00
CA ARG A 6 0.35 19.00 17.20
C ARG A 6 1.25 18.78 15.99
N ASN A 7 1.96 17.64 15.92
CA ASN A 7 3.01 17.40 14.92
C ASN A 7 2.85 16.06 14.17
N TRP A 8 1.73 15.36 14.34
CA TRP A 8 1.50 14.03 13.75
C TRP A 8 1.63 14.02 12.22
N TYR A 9 1.20 15.08 11.54
CA TYR A 9 1.28 15.20 10.08
C TYR A 9 2.72 15.38 9.58
N TYR A 10 3.61 16.01 10.36
CA TYR A 10 5.06 16.04 10.05
C TYR A 10 5.67 14.65 10.16
N ILE A 11 5.26 13.86 11.15
CA ILE A 11 5.70 12.47 11.31
C ILE A 11 5.21 11.62 10.15
N GLY A 12 3.96 11.83 9.70
CA GLY A 12 3.42 11.23 8.47
C GLY A 12 4.21 11.64 7.22
N GLY A 13 4.60 12.92 7.09
CA GLY A 13 5.45 13.40 6.01
C GLY A 13 6.85 12.77 6.00
N ILE A 14 7.49 12.62 7.17
CA ILE A 14 8.77 11.90 7.30
C ILE A 14 8.59 10.44 6.88
N LEU A 15 7.51 9.79 7.31
CA LEU A 15 7.18 8.41 6.92
C LEU A 15 7.01 8.30 5.40
N PHE A 16 6.31 9.25 4.76
CA PHE A 16 6.17 9.31 3.30
C PHE A 16 7.54 9.38 2.59
N VAL A 17 8.46 10.20 3.08
CA VAL A 17 9.82 10.31 2.51
C VAL A 17 10.55 8.98 2.62
N ILE A 18 10.54 8.34 3.80
CA ILE A 18 11.16 7.03 4.01
C ILE A 18 10.56 6.00 3.05
N MET A 19 9.23 5.92 2.98
CA MET A 19 8.54 4.99 2.08
C MET A 19 8.86 5.24 0.61
N SER A 20 9.03 6.50 0.21
CA SER A 20 9.40 6.86 -1.17
C SER A 20 10.77 6.31 -1.55
N PHE A 21 11.76 6.40 -0.66
CA PHE A 21 13.06 5.77 -0.89
C PHE A 21 12.98 4.25 -0.89
N VAL A 22 12.24 3.66 0.04
CA VAL A 22 12.04 2.20 0.07
C VAL A 22 11.41 1.69 -1.22
N MET A 23 10.35 2.34 -1.70
CA MET A 23 9.70 1.96 -2.95
C MET A 23 10.54 2.29 -4.19
N GLY A 24 11.35 3.35 -4.14
CA GLY A 24 12.26 3.71 -5.23
C GLY A 24 13.40 2.71 -5.42
N PHE A 25 13.96 2.18 -4.35
CA PHE A 25 15.10 1.24 -4.41
C PHE A 25 14.68 -0.25 -4.42
N PHE A 26 13.58 -0.59 -3.74
CA PHE A 26 13.16 -1.97 -3.52
C PHE A 26 11.78 -2.30 -4.09
N GLY A 27 11.10 -1.34 -4.72
CA GLY A 27 9.75 -1.52 -5.22
C GLY A 27 9.64 -2.55 -6.34
N ASP A 28 10.70 -2.82 -7.10
CA ASP A 28 10.63 -3.75 -8.24
C ASP A 28 10.21 -5.17 -7.85
N GLY A 29 10.54 -5.62 -6.63
CA GLY A 29 10.17 -6.93 -6.11
C GLY A 29 8.73 -7.03 -5.59
N VAL A 30 7.98 -5.92 -5.55
CA VAL A 30 6.61 -5.87 -5.01
C VAL A 30 5.61 -6.11 -6.13
N SER A 31 4.56 -6.90 -5.88
CA SER A 31 3.53 -7.15 -6.89
C SER A 31 2.78 -5.86 -7.25
N GLN A 32 2.17 -5.82 -8.43
CA GLN A 32 1.48 -4.62 -8.92
C GLN A 32 0.32 -4.19 -8.00
N ILE A 33 -0.44 -5.14 -7.46
CA ILE A 33 -1.55 -4.83 -6.54
C ILE A 33 -1.01 -4.26 -5.22
N GLU A 34 0.03 -4.88 -4.66
CA GLU A 34 0.66 -4.37 -3.44
C GLU A 34 1.26 -2.97 -3.64
N LYS A 35 1.87 -2.69 -4.79
CA LYS A 35 2.34 -1.34 -5.16
C LYS A 35 1.20 -0.32 -5.12
N ILE A 36 0.04 -0.66 -5.70
CA ILE A 36 -1.13 0.22 -5.68
C ILE A 36 -1.60 0.46 -4.25
N LEU A 37 -1.67 -0.57 -3.41
CA LEU A 37 -2.08 -0.42 -2.00
C LEU A 37 -1.08 0.44 -1.21
N ILE A 38 0.22 0.22 -1.39
CA ILE A 38 1.28 1.00 -0.76
C ILE A 38 1.24 2.45 -1.22
N PHE A 39 1.12 2.71 -2.52
CA PHE A 39 1.02 4.07 -3.05
C PHE A 39 -0.28 4.77 -2.65
N SER A 40 -1.37 4.03 -2.47
CA SER A 40 -2.60 4.56 -1.90
C SER A 40 -2.38 5.04 -0.46
N PHE A 41 -1.68 4.27 0.37
CA PHE A 41 -1.29 4.71 1.71
C PHE A 41 -0.33 5.90 1.69
N MET A 42 0.68 5.89 0.81
CA MET A 42 1.59 7.03 0.65
C MET A 42 0.85 8.30 0.21
N SER A 43 -0.17 8.18 -0.65
CA SER A 43 -1.04 9.29 -1.04
C SER A 43 -1.79 9.88 0.15
N LEU A 44 -2.26 9.04 1.08
CA LEU A 44 -2.89 9.51 2.32
C LEU A 44 -1.89 10.31 3.19
N LEU A 45 -0.64 9.84 3.32
CA LEU A 45 0.38 10.51 4.12
C LEU A 45 0.69 11.91 3.59
N VAL A 46 0.89 12.05 2.28
CA VAL A 46 1.18 13.35 1.68
C VAL A 46 -0.04 14.27 1.69
N HIS A 47 -1.25 13.73 1.50
CA HIS A 47 -2.51 14.49 1.62
C HIS A 47 -2.66 15.12 3.01
N GLN A 48 -2.47 14.33 4.08
CA GLN A 48 -2.52 14.85 5.45
C GLN A 48 -1.42 15.86 5.75
N PHE A 49 -0.22 15.66 5.21
CA PHE A 49 0.86 16.62 5.36
C PHE A 49 0.53 17.96 4.69
N GLU A 50 -0.03 17.93 3.49
CA GLU A 50 -0.45 19.11 2.74
C GLU A 50 -1.57 19.86 3.49
N GLU A 51 -2.56 19.12 3.98
CA GLU A 51 -3.76 19.62 4.64
C GLU A 51 -3.50 20.33 5.98
N TYR A 52 -2.56 19.80 6.78
CA TYR A 52 -2.27 20.28 8.14
C TYR A 52 -0.89 20.95 8.31
N GLY A 53 0.03 20.72 7.38
CA GLY A 53 1.42 21.18 7.44
C GLY A 53 1.72 22.30 6.46
N LEU A 54 1.98 21.94 5.19
CA LEU A 54 2.43 22.88 4.15
C LEU A 54 1.78 22.56 2.80
N PRO A 55 0.96 23.45 2.22
CA PRO A 55 0.65 24.82 2.66
C PRO A 55 -0.32 24.90 3.85
N GLY A 56 -1.06 23.83 4.16
CA GLY A 56 -2.01 23.77 5.26
C GLY A 56 -3.32 24.50 4.98
N GLY A 57 -4.01 24.91 6.06
CA GLY A 57 -5.20 25.77 5.99
C GLY A 57 -6.53 25.05 6.13
N PHE A 58 -6.55 23.72 6.05
CA PHE A 58 -7.78 22.96 6.22
C PHE A 58 -8.48 23.17 7.57
N PRO A 59 -7.79 23.26 8.74
CA PRO A 59 -8.49 23.51 9.99
C PRO A 59 -9.29 24.83 9.99
N ALA A 60 -8.72 25.90 9.40
CA ALA A 60 -9.40 27.19 9.29
C ALA A 60 -10.53 27.14 8.26
N PHE A 61 -10.28 26.52 7.11
CA PHE A 61 -11.32 26.28 6.10
C PHE A 61 -12.50 25.51 6.71
N PHE A 62 -12.25 24.41 7.41
CA PHE A 62 -13.29 23.56 7.97
C PHE A 62 -14.05 24.27 9.09
N ASN A 63 -13.34 24.83 10.07
CA ASN A 63 -14.00 25.43 11.23
C ASN A 63 -14.69 26.76 10.90
N VAL A 64 -13.98 27.67 10.22
CA VAL A 64 -14.46 29.04 9.98
C VAL A 64 -15.28 29.15 8.71
N ILE A 65 -14.76 28.64 7.59
CA ILE A 65 -15.40 28.85 6.27
C ILE A 65 -16.58 27.90 6.09
N MET A 66 -16.37 26.60 6.35
CA MET A 66 -17.39 25.58 6.09
C MET A 66 -18.43 25.49 7.19
N ASN A 67 -18.02 25.56 8.47
CA ASN A 67 -18.94 25.44 9.61
C ASN A 67 -19.34 26.79 10.23
N GLY A 68 -18.75 27.91 9.81
CA GLY A 68 -19.13 29.23 10.29
C GLY A 68 -18.84 29.49 11.77
N GLU A 69 -17.91 28.74 12.38
CA GLU A 69 -17.58 28.88 13.81
C GLU A 69 -16.93 30.25 14.10
N LYS A 70 -17.41 30.92 15.16
CA LYS A 70 -16.99 32.30 15.51
C LYS A 70 -16.52 32.44 16.96
N GLU A 71 -16.96 31.58 17.86
CA GLU A 71 -16.64 31.63 19.29
C GLU A 71 -15.33 30.90 19.60
N ALA A 72 -15.15 29.70 19.04
CA ALA A 72 -13.99 28.84 19.32
C ALA A 72 -13.39 28.17 18.07
N PRO A 73 -13.05 28.92 17.00
CA PRO A 73 -12.64 28.35 15.71
C PRO A 73 -11.31 27.59 15.74
N ASP A 74 -10.51 27.72 16.79
CA ASP A 74 -9.25 26.99 16.96
C ASP A 74 -9.42 25.58 17.54
N ARG A 75 -10.63 25.23 18.02
CA ARG A 75 -10.90 23.94 18.68
C ARG A 75 -12.27 23.32 18.42
N TYR A 76 -13.15 24.01 17.70
CA TYR A 76 -14.48 23.52 17.34
C TYR A 76 -14.82 23.88 15.89
N PRO A 77 -15.54 22.99 15.16
CA PRO A 77 -15.82 21.59 15.50
C PRO A 77 -14.58 20.70 15.45
N GLN A 78 -13.56 21.05 14.67
CA GLN A 78 -12.33 20.28 14.56
C GLN A 78 -11.25 20.82 15.51
N ASN A 79 -10.49 19.90 16.12
CA ASN A 79 -9.27 20.22 16.84
C ASN A 79 -8.15 19.23 16.49
N SER A 80 -6.92 19.59 16.87
CA SER A 80 -5.71 18.83 16.54
C SER A 80 -5.72 17.38 17.05
N GLN A 81 -6.37 17.13 18.19
CA GLN A 81 -6.46 15.78 18.75
C GLN A 81 -7.44 14.92 17.97
N LEU A 82 -8.62 15.46 17.63
CA LEU A 82 -9.59 14.80 16.78
C LEU A 82 -8.98 14.46 15.42
N ALA A 83 -8.33 15.43 14.77
CA ALA A 83 -7.67 15.23 13.49
C ALA A 83 -6.62 14.12 13.57
N MET A 84 -5.77 14.12 14.60
CA MET A 84 -4.78 13.07 14.82
C MET A 84 -5.43 11.68 15.01
N VAL A 85 -6.49 11.56 15.81
CA VAL A 85 -7.15 10.28 16.07
C VAL A 85 -7.77 9.73 14.79
N VAL A 86 -8.51 10.55 14.05
CA VAL A 86 -9.15 10.12 12.80
C VAL A 86 -8.10 9.68 11.77
N ASN A 87 -7.01 10.43 11.64
CA ASN A 87 -6.00 10.15 10.62
C ASN A 87 -5.05 9.00 11.00
N VAL A 88 -4.49 9.02 12.21
CA VAL A 88 -3.48 8.04 12.62
C VAL A 88 -4.12 6.79 13.20
N VAL A 89 -5.07 6.94 14.12
CA VAL A 89 -5.62 5.80 14.88
C VAL A 89 -6.70 5.09 14.08
N LEU A 90 -7.49 5.82 13.28
CA LEU A 90 -8.52 5.20 12.46
C LEU A 90 -7.99 4.93 11.06
N ALA A 91 -7.53 5.92 10.29
CA ALA A 91 -7.21 5.70 8.88
C ALA A 91 -5.99 4.78 8.66
N TYR A 92 -4.86 5.00 9.35
CA TYR A 92 -3.64 4.20 9.07
C TYR A 92 -3.85 2.69 9.24
N PRO A 93 -4.49 2.19 10.33
CA PRO A 93 -4.77 0.76 10.45
C PRO A 93 -5.54 0.17 9.29
N PHE A 94 -6.53 0.86 8.70
CA PHE A 94 -7.27 0.32 7.56
C PHE A 94 -6.38 0.18 6.31
N TYR A 95 -5.56 1.18 6.02
CA TYR A 95 -4.62 1.13 4.90
C TYR A 95 -3.54 0.07 5.11
N MET A 96 -2.94 0.02 6.31
CA MET A 96 -1.94 -0.98 6.65
C MET A 96 -2.51 -2.39 6.66
N ALA A 97 -3.74 -2.58 7.15
CA ALA A 97 -4.41 -3.87 7.15
C ALA A 97 -4.62 -4.39 5.73
N ALA A 98 -4.98 -3.54 4.77
CA ALA A 98 -5.11 -3.93 3.36
C ALA A 98 -3.79 -4.43 2.79
N ILE A 99 -2.68 -3.72 3.04
CA ILE A 99 -1.34 -4.11 2.58
C ILE A 99 -0.91 -5.44 3.23
N ILE A 100 -1.04 -5.56 4.55
CA ILE A 100 -0.64 -6.75 5.31
C ILE A 100 -1.49 -7.96 4.92
N ALA A 101 -2.81 -7.79 4.77
CA ALA A 101 -3.70 -8.86 4.38
C ALA A 101 -3.36 -9.41 2.99
N MET A 102 -2.98 -8.55 2.04
CA MET A 102 -2.56 -8.97 0.71
C MET A 102 -1.29 -9.84 0.77
N ILE A 103 -0.27 -9.38 1.50
CA ILE A 103 0.99 -10.12 1.68
C ILE A 103 0.73 -11.46 2.39
N ALA A 104 -0.06 -11.43 3.46
CA ALA A 104 -0.42 -12.62 4.22
C ALA A 104 -1.18 -13.65 3.38
N ALA A 105 -2.11 -13.20 2.52
CA ALA A 105 -2.83 -14.07 1.62
C ALA A 105 -1.89 -14.76 0.62
N ALA A 106 -0.96 -14.03 0.00
CA ALA A 106 0.04 -14.61 -0.91
C ALA A 106 0.89 -15.67 -0.21
N VAL A 107 1.30 -15.43 1.04
CA VAL A 107 2.09 -16.38 1.81
C VAL A 107 1.27 -17.60 2.23
N ILE A 108 0.10 -17.40 2.83
CA ILE A 108 -0.70 -18.48 3.44
C ILE A 108 -1.36 -19.36 2.38
N ILE A 109 -1.82 -18.79 1.27
CA ILE A 109 -2.59 -19.52 0.26
C ILE A 109 -1.67 -20.16 -0.79
N VAL A 110 -0.55 -19.52 -1.12
CA VAL A 110 0.32 -19.97 -2.22
C VAL A 110 1.67 -20.47 -1.69
N ALA A 111 2.48 -19.58 -1.11
CA ALA A 111 3.87 -19.91 -0.83
C ALA A 111 4.04 -21.02 0.23
N LEU A 112 3.29 -20.93 1.33
CA LEU A 112 3.38 -21.86 2.45
C LEU A 112 2.89 -23.27 2.07
N PRO A 113 1.71 -23.45 1.43
CA PRO A 113 1.28 -24.78 0.99
C PRO A 113 2.24 -25.41 -0.01
N ILE A 114 2.76 -24.64 -0.99
CA ILE A 114 3.76 -25.16 -1.93
C ILE A 114 5.00 -25.66 -1.17
N LYS A 115 5.50 -24.88 -0.20
CA LYS A 115 6.68 -25.26 0.58
C LYS A 115 6.43 -26.48 1.48
N LEU A 116 5.24 -26.61 2.06
CA LEU A 116 4.91 -27.69 2.98
C LEU A 116 4.51 -28.99 2.27
N PHE A 117 3.84 -28.91 1.12
CA PHE A 117 3.20 -30.07 0.49
C PHE A 117 3.80 -30.47 -0.87
N SER A 118 4.70 -29.67 -1.46
CA SER A 118 5.33 -30.08 -2.72
C SER A 118 6.17 -31.34 -2.57
N SER A 119 5.98 -32.30 -3.49
CA SER A 119 6.75 -33.53 -3.54
C SER A 119 7.03 -33.91 -4.98
N ARG A 120 8.27 -34.37 -5.24
CA ARG A 120 8.66 -34.92 -6.56
C ARG A 120 8.08 -36.31 -6.81
N GLN A 121 7.59 -36.99 -5.77
CA GLN A 121 7.03 -38.34 -5.83
C GLN A 121 5.56 -38.32 -5.38
N ALA A 122 4.82 -37.26 -5.73
CA ALA A 122 3.43 -37.11 -5.33
C ALA A 122 2.59 -38.30 -5.84
N LYS A 123 1.79 -38.87 -4.95
CA LYS A 123 0.91 -40.02 -5.27
C LYS A 123 -0.12 -39.68 -6.36
N TYR A 124 -0.58 -38.44 -6.40
CA TYR A 124 -1.59 -37.95 -7.33
C TYR A 124 -1.04 -36.75 -8.11
N PRO A 125 -0.24 -36.99 -9.18
CA PRO A 125 0.19 -35.91 -10.07
C PRO A 125 -0.98 -35.45 -10.98
N PHE A 126 -0.87 -34.25 -11.54
CA PHE A 126 -1.76 -33.81 -12.62
C PHE A 126 -1.67 -34.75 -13.84
N SER A 127 -2.77 -34.92 -14.58
CA SER A 127 -2.78 -35.75 -15.79
C SER A 127 -2.03 -35.07 -16.94
N GLN A 128 -1.55 -35.85 -17.91
CA GLN A 128 -0.88 -35.27 -19.09
C GLN A 128 -1.82 -34.36 -19.89
N GLU A 129 -3.08 -34.77 -20.04
CA GLU A 129 -4.10 -33.95 -20.71
C GLU A 129 -4.29 -32.59 -20.01
N GLU A 130 -4.30 -32.55 -18.68
CA GLU A 130 -4.41 -31.31 -17.92
C GLU A 130 -3.18 -30.41 -18.10
N MET A 131 -1.98 -31.00 -18.08
CA MET A 131 -0.72 -30.30 -18.33
C MET A 131 -0.63 -29.72 -19.76
N GLU A 132 -1.23 -30.39 -20.74
CA GLU A 132 -1.22 -30.01 -22.16
C GLU A 132 -2.35 -29.05 -22.56
N ARG A 133 -3.46 -29.00 -21.80
CA ARG A 133 -4.71 -28.28 -22.11
C ARG A 133 -4.53 -26.84 -22.62
N PHE A 134 -3.51 -26.13 -22.14
CA PHE A 134 -3.23 -24.74 -22.51
C PHE A 134 -1.89 -24.51 -23.24
N GLY A 135 -1.21 -25.60 -23.63
CA GLY A 135 0.08 -25.56 -24.33
C GLY A 135 1.18 -24.83 -23.56
N MET A 136 1.11 -24.80 -22.22
CA MET A 136 2.03 -24.02 -21.40
C MET A 136 3.48 -24.49 -21.53
N SER A 137 3.70 -25.79 -21.74
CA SER A 137 5.02 -26.36 -22.00
C SER A 137 5.66 -25.83 -23.29
N GLU A 138 4.88 -25.61 -24.35
CA GLU A 138 5.38 -25.04 -25.60
C GLU A 138 5.63 -23.53 -25.46
N LYS A 139 4.72 -22.80 -24.80
CA LYS A 139 4.90 -21.38 -24.50
C LYS A 139 6.17 -21.14 -23.66
N ALA A 140 6.42 -21.98 -22.67
CA ALA A 140 7.62 -21.92 -21.85
C ALA A 140 8.90 -22.10 -22.68
N LYS A 141 8.90 -23.05 -23.63
CA LYS A 141 10.04 -23.24 -24.56
C LYS A 141 10.28 -21.99 -25.42
N ARG A 142 9.22 -21.41 -26.02
CA ARG A 142 9.34 -20.19 -26.84
C ARG A 142 9.88 -18.99 -26.05
N LEU A 143 9.50 -18.85 -24.78
CA LEU A 143 10.01 -17.77 -23.90
C LEU A 143 11.47 -17.98 -23.48
N SER A 144 11.94 -19.23 -23.43
CA SER A 144 13.35 -19.56 -23.15
C SER A 144 14.28 -19.39 -24.35
N GLU A 145 13.73 -19.30 -25.57
CA GLU A 145 14.53 -19.04 -26.76
C GLU A 145 14.97 -17.55 -26.81
N PRO A 146 16.25 -17.26 -27.08
CA PRO A 146 16.71 -15.89 -27.23
C PRO A 146 15.95 -15.22 -28.38
N MET A 147 15.43 -14.00 -28.14
CA MET A 147 14.73 -13.24 -29.17
C MET A 147 15.60 -13.17 -30.43
N ARG A 148 15.13 -13.76 -31.54
CA ARG A 148 15.74 -13.51 -32.85
C ARG A 148 15.51 -12.04 -33.17
N VAL A 149 16.51 -11.21 -32.88
CA VAL A 149 16.58 -9.86 -33.44
C VAL A 149 16.63 -10.04 -34.94
N GLN A 150 15.50 -9.82 -35.62
CA GLN A 150 15.49 -9.69 -37.07
C GLN A 150 16.37 -8.48 -37.38
N LYS A 151 17.61 -8.74 -37.80
CA LYS A 151 18.45 -7.73 -38.46
C LYS A 151 17.66 -7.28 -39.69
N LYS A 152 17.18 -6.04 -39.66
CA LYS A 152 16.76 -5.31 -40.86
C LYS A 152 17.98 -4.97 -41.70
#